data_AF-D1PW76-F1
#
_entry.id   AF-D1PW76-F1
#
_cell.length_a   1.000
_cell.length_b   1.000
_cell.length_c   1.000
_cell.angle_alpha   90.00
_cell.angle_beta   90.00
_cell.angle_gamma   90.00
#
_symmetry.space_group_name_H-M   'P 1'
#
loop_
_entity.id
_entity.type
_entity.pdbx_description
1 polymer ?
#
loop_
_entity_poly.entity_id
_entity_poly.type
_entity_poly.pdbx_seq_one_letter_code
_entity_poly.pdbx_strand_id
1 'polypeptide(L)'
;MARKKECKSNKEGRIFIVKPTIDMMLSTCINVKLVANLGGFEYSNFVKTCKLGKDIRLSSLERCATAFGRDTLVIHLPAGLVESVTNPQVHHSGLFHTIEEAELKIVLREILKIKKSQFLPYLELFFSVLEESNDCTEDLLQRLIKVLQNTIDENGK
;
A
#
# COMPACT_ATOMS: atom_id res chain seq x y z
N MET A 1 34.57 -1.23 31.58
CA MET A 1 34.12 -1.60 30.22
C MET A 1 32.65 -1.98 30.29
N ALA A 2 31.75 -1.12 29.78
CA ALA A 2 30.32 -1.39 29.77
C ALA A 2 30.01 -2.49 28.74
N ARG A 3 29.39 -3.59 29.20
CA ARG A 3 28.85 -4.61 28.30
C ARG A 3 27.78 -3.96 27.44
N LYS A 4 28.03 -3.84 26.12
CA LYS A 4 26.99 -3.56 25.14
C LYS A 4 25.88 -4.58 25.37
N LYS A 5 24.76 -4.12 25.89
CA LYS A 5 23.53 -4.91 25.94
C LYS A 5 23.12 -5.04 24.48
N GLU A 6 23.50 -6.16 23.86
CA GLU A 6 23.01 -6.52 22.54
C GLU A 6 21.50 -6.42 22.57
N CYS A 7 20.97 -5.44 21.82
CA CYS A 7 19.55 -5.34 21.56
C CYS A 7 19.20 -6.55 20.70
N LYS A 8 18.80 -7.65 21.33
CA LYS A 8 18.18 -8.79 20.66
C LYS A 8 16.83 -8.32 20.11
N SER A 9 16.82 -7.64 18.96
CA SER A 9 15.60 -7.47 18.19
C SER A 9 15.38 -8.76 17.41
N ASN A 10 14.86 -9.80 18.08
CA ASN A 10 14.21 -10.92 17.42
C ASN A 10 12.91 -10.43 16.76
N LYS A 11 13.01 -9.54 15.78
CA LYS A 11 11.89 -9.24 14.91
C LYS A 11 11.86 -10.35 13.86
N GLU A 12 11.13 -11.42 14.18
CA GLU A 12 10.75 -12.44 13.20
C GLU A 12 10.21 -11.77 11.93
N GLY A 13 10.51 -12.34 10.76
CA GLY A 13 9.99 -11.83 9.49
C GLY A 13 8.46 -11.76 9.53
N ARG A 14 7.89 -10.64 9.08
CA ARG A 14 6.45 -10.39 9.10
C ARG A 14 5.89 -10.27 7.68
N ILE A 15 4.76 -10.93 7.45
CA ILE A 15 3.95 -10.76 6.24
C ILE A 15 2.78 -9.85 6.59
N PHE A 16 2.53 -8.86 5.74
CA PHE A 16 1.37 -7.97 5.83
C PHE A 16 0.49 -8.18 4.60
N ILE A 17 -0.81 -8.38 4.80
CA ILE A 17 -1.80 -8.49 3.72
C ILE A 17 -2.83 -7.39 3.89
N VAL A 18 -3.08 -6.65 2.83
CA VAL A 18 -4.06 -5.55 2.82
C VAL A 18 -5.47 -6.12 2.72
N LYS A 19 -6.40 -5.58 3.51
CA LYS A 19 -7.81 -5.99 3.46
C LYS A 19 -8.54 -5.45 2.21
N PRO A 20 -9.62 -6.12 1.76
CA PRO A 20 -10.09 -7.42 2.24
C PRO A 20 -9.11 -8.53 1.82
N THR A 21 -8.85 -9.47 2.72
CA THR A 21 -8.03 -10.65 2.42
C THR A 21 -8.81 -11.65 1.56
N ILE A 22 -8.13 -12.62 0.93
CA ILE A 22 -8.79 -13.63 0.09
C ILE A 22 -9.83 -14.47 0.86
N ASP A 23 -9.55 -14.82 2.12
CA ASP A 23 -10.49 -15.55 2.97
C ASP A 23 -11.70 -14.68 3.37
N MET A 24 -11.52 -13.36 3.54
CA MET A 24 -12.63 -12.41 3.72
C MET A 24 -13.48 -12.27 2.46
N MET A 25 -12.85 -12.24 1.28
CA MET A 25 -13.58 -12.25 0.01
C MET A 25 -14.36 -13.56 -0.16
N LEU A 26 -13.77 -14.70 0.22
CA LEU A 26 -14.42 -15.99 0.19
C LEU A 26 -15.64 -16.04 1.11
N SER A 27 -15.54 -15.49 2.32
CA SER A 27 -16.63 -15.51 3.31
C SER A 27 -17.81 -14.62 2.93
N THR A 28 -17.56 -13.55 2.17
CA THR A 28 -18.58 -12.61 1.69
C THR A 28 -19.10 -12.92 0.28
N CYS A 29 -18.52 -13.90 -0.40
CA CYS A 29 -18.88 -14.25 -1.77
C CYS A 29 -20.23 -14.98 -1.84
N ILE A 30 -21.17 -14.42 -2.61
CA ILE A 30 -22.52 -15.00 -2.81
C ILE A 30 -22.47 -16.28 -3.64
N ASN A 31 -21.60 -16.34 -4.68
CA ASN A 31 -21.52 -17.48 -5.59
C ASN A 31 -20.08 -17.99 -5.72
N VAL A 32 -19.60 -18.61 -4.66
CA VAL A 32 -18.26 -19.21 -4.58
C VAL A 32 -18.03 -20.27 -5.69
N LYS A 33 -19.07 -20.98 -6.13
CA LYS A 33 -18.95 -21.97 -7.23
C LYS A 33 -18.59 -21.31 -8.56
N LEU A 34 -19.22 -20.18 -8.88
CA LEU A 34 -18.89 -19.42 -10.09
C LEU A 34 -17.43 -18.95 -10.04
N VAL A 35 -17.02 -18.35 -8.91
CA VAL A 35 -15.65 -17.85 -8.72
C VAL A 35 -14.63 -18.99 -8.82
N ALA A 36 -14.91 -20.15 -8.21
CA ALA A 36 -14.06 -21.34 -8.33
C ALA A 36 -13.89 -21.77 -9.80
N ASN A 37 -14.99 -21.80 -10.56
CA ASN A 37 -14.96 -22.16 -11.98
C ASN A 37 -14.15 -21.15 -12.81
N LEU A 38 -14.29 -19.85 -12.55
CA LEU A 38 -13.49 -18.81 -13.20
C LEU A 38 -11.99 -18.97 -12.93
N GLY A 39 -11.62 -19.41 -11.73
CA GLY A 39 -10.24 -19.74 -11.37
C GLY A 39 -9.74 -21.11 -11.84
N GLY A 40 -10.57 -21.89 -12.55
CA GLY A 40 -10.23 -23.25 -12.97
C GLY A 40 -10.07 -24.22 -11.78
N PHE A 41 -10.91 -24.08 -10.75
CA PHE A 41 -10.89 -24.92 -9.55
C PHE A 41 -12.17 -25.72 -9.37
N GLU A 42 -11.99 -26.95 -8.88
CA GLU A 42 -13.02 -27.66 -8.11
C GLU A 42 -13.41 -26.86 -6.87
N TYR A 43 -14.71 -26.72 -6.61
CA TYR A 43 -15.25 -25.92 -5.49
C TYR A 43 -14.61 -26.24 -4.13
N SER A 44 -14.48 -27.53 -3.79
CA SER A 44 -13.94 -27.95 -2.50
C SER A 44 -12.45 -27.61 -2.35
N ASN A 45 -11.70 -27.65 -3.46
CA ASN A 45 -10.29 -27.27 -3.51
C ASN A 45 -10.15 -25.75 -3.42
N PHE A 46 -10.98 -24.99 -4.14
CA PHE A 46 -11.00 -23.53 -4.06
C PHE A 46 -11.19 -23.03 -2.63
N VAL A 47 -12.22 -23.54 -1.94
CA VAL A 47 -12.50 -23.14 -0.55
C VAL A 47 -11.34 -23.47 0.39
N LYS A 48 -10.69 -24.63 0.22
CA LYS A 48 -9.54 -25.01 1.04
C LYS A 48 -8.33 -24.12 0.77
N THR A 49 -8.04 -23.84 -0.50
CA THR A 49 -6.89 -23.04 -0.92
C THR A 49 -7.02 -21.59 -0.49
N CYS A 50 -8.23 -21.01 -0.60
CA CYS A 50 -8.46 -19.60 -0.30
C CYS A 50 -8.65 -19.31 1.20
N LYS A 51 -8.72 -20.32 2.08
CA LYS A 51 -8.85 -20.16 3.54
C LYS A 51 -7.58 -19.68 4.25
N LEU A 52 -6.49 -19.38 3.52
CA LEU A 52 -5.22 -18.87 4.04
C LEU A 52 -4.80 -19.50 5.38
N GLY A 53 -4.81 -20.84 5.39
CA GLY A 53 -4.54 -21.69 6.55
C GLY A 53 -3.05 -21.74 6.92
N LYS A 54 -2.55 -22.92 7.34
CA LYS A 54 -1.21 -23.09 7.94
C LYS A 54 -0.01 -22.65 7.06
N ASP A 55 -0.14 -22.68 5.74
CA ASP A 55 0.92 -22.25 4.82
C ASP A 55 0.33 -21.40 3.70
N ILE A 56 0.89 -20.20 3.50
CA ILE A 56 0.53 -19.33 2.38
C ILE A 56 1.53 -19.56 1.25
N ARG A 57 1.13 -20.41 0.29
CA ARG A 57 1.87 -20.57 -0.96
C ARG A 57 1.51 -19.42 -1.90
N LEU A 58 2.52 -18.72 -2.42
CA LEU A 58 2.30 -17.59 -3.35
C LEU A 58 1.47 -18.00 -4.57
N SER A 59 1.72 -19.18 -5.15
CA SER A 59 0.95 -19.69 -6.29
C SER A 59 -0.51 -19.96 -5.95
N SER A 60 -0.82 -20.36 -4.71
CA SER A 60 -2.20 -20.50 -4.23
C SER A 60 -2.86 -19.14 -4.05
N LEU A 61 -2.14 -18.18 -3.48
CA LEU A 61 -2.63 -16.81 -3.27
C LEU A 61 -2.93 -16.14 -4.60
N GLU A 62 -2.01 -16.21 -5.56
CA GLU A 62 -2.15 -15.71 -6.92
C GLU A 62 -3.40 -16.27 -7.60
N ARG A 63 -3.53 -17.60 -7.65
CA ARG A 63 -4.69 -18.23 -8.32
C ARG A 63 -6.02 -17.89 -7.66
N CYS A 64 -6.08 -17.83 -6.32
CA CYS A 64 -7.28 -17.38 -5.62
C CYS A 64 -7.58 -15.91 -5.93
N ALA A 65 -6.57 -15.03 -5.93
CA ALA A 65 -6.74 -13.62 -6.28
C ALA A 65 -7.28 -13.46 -7.71
N THR A 66 -6.71 -14.17 -8.68
CA THR A 66 -7.17 -14.16 -10.08
C THR A 66 -8.62 -14.60 -10.20
N ALA A 67 -9.03 -15.63 -9.45
CA ALA A 67 -10.44 -16.07 -9.44
C ALA A 67 -11.39 -14.96 -8.96
N PHE A 68 -10.94 -14.13 -8.02
CA PHE A 68 -11.64 -12.93 -7.55
C PHE A 68 -11.39 -11.68 -8.42
N GLY A 69 -10.74 -11.82 -9.58
CA GLY A 69 -10.46 -10.70 -10.49
C GLY A 69 -9.41 -9.73 -9.95
N ARG A 70 -8.41 -10.22 -9.20
CA ARG A 70 -7.35 -9.41 -8.60
C ARG A 70 -5.97 -9.93 -8.98
N ASP A 71 -5.02 -9.00 -9.05
CA ASP A 71 -3.59 -9.29 -9.13
C ASP A 71 -2.96 -9.40 -7.74
N THR A 72 -1.84 -10.11 -7.65
CA THR A 72 -1.04 -10.22 -6.43
C THR A 72 0.29 -9.50 -6.60
N LEU A 73 0.57 -8.52 -5.73
CA LEU A 73 1.83 -7.80 -5.69
C LEU A 73 2.55 -8.08 -4.37
N VAL A 74 3.83 -8.42 -4.44
CA VAL A 74 4.71 -8.60 -3.27
C VAL A 74 5.75 -7.50 -3.25
N ILE A 75 5.83 -6.75 -2.15
CA ILE A 75 6.76 -5.64 -1.98
C ILE A 75 7.64 -5.92 -0.76
N HIS A 76 8.97 -5.81 -0.92
CA HIS A 76 9.90 -5.86 0.21
C HIS A 76 10.03 -4.47 0.84
N LEU A 77 9.82 -4.40 2.16
CA LEU A 77 9.82 -3.15 2.93
C LEU A 77 10.95 -3.14 3.96
N PRO A 78 11.47 -1.96 4.33
CA PRO A 78 12.33 -1.82 5.50
C PRO A 78 11.67 -2.41 6.75
N ALA A 79 12.43 -3.18 7.52
CA ALA A 79 11.91 -3.83 8.72
C ALA A 79 11.36 -2.82 9.72
N GLY A 80 10.10 -3.01 10.16
CA GLY A 80 9.43 -2.12 11.12
C GLY A 80 8.74 -0.91 10.49
N LEU A 81 8.82 -0.71 9.17
CA LEU A 81 8.19 0.44 8.51
C LEU A 81 6.67 0.43 8.70
N VAL A 82 6.02 -0.71 8.45
CA VAL A 82 4.56 -0.81 8.51
C VAL A 82 4.06 -0.47 9.91
N GLU A 83 4.67 -1.06 10.93
CA GLU A 83 4.31 -0.83 12.34
C GLU A 83 4.66 0.59 12.83
N SER A 84 5.54 1.30 12.13
CA SER A 84 5.87 2.69 12.50
C SER A 84 4.80 3.69 12.08
N VAL A 85 3.95 3.34 11.10
CA VAL A 85 2.96 4.26 10.52
C VAL A 85 1.54 3.71 10.46
N THR A 86 1.35 2.44 10.83
CA THR A 86 0.04 1.77 10.86
C THR A 86 -0.10 0.94 12.13
N ASN A 87 -1.29 0.38 12.39
CA ASN A 87 -1.52 -0.53 13.52
C ASN A 87 -1.96 -1.93 13.04
N PRO A 88 -1.02 -2.76 12.51
CA PRO A 88 -1.36 -4.05 11.92
C PRO A 88 -2.03 -4.99 12.91
N GLN A 89 -3.09 -5.65 12.47
CA GLN A 89 -3.81 -6.63 13.27
C GLN A 89 -3.32 -8.04 12.93
N VAL A 90 -3.12 -8.89 13.93
CA VAL A 90 -2.76 -10.29 13.70
C VAL A 90 -3.94 -11.02 13.07
N HIS A 91 -3.71 -11.71 11.95
CA HIS A 91 -4.74 -12.54 11.32
C HIS A 91 -5.07 -13.75 12.20
N HIS A 92 -6.29 -14.30 12.09
CA HIS A 92 -6.72 -15.44 12.90
C HIS A 92 -5.87 -16.71 12.72
N SER A 93 -5.14 -16.83 11.60
CA SER A 93 -4.18 -17.92 11.37
C SER A 93 -2.87 -17.77 12.16
N GLY A 94 -2.57 -16.57 12.67
CA GLY A 94 -1.32 -16.23 13.36
C GLY A 94 -0.10 -16.06 12.45
N LEU A 95 -0.23 -16.31 11.14
CA LEU A 95 0.92 -16.35 10.21
C LEU A 95 1.27 -15.00 9.58
N PHE A 96 0.31 -14.09 9.54
CA PHE A 96 0.46 -12.79 8.91
C PHE A 96 -0.36 -11.74 9.66
N HIS A 97 -0.08 -10.49 9.35
CA HIS A 97 -0.81 -9.35 9.85
C HIS A 97 -1.64 -8.73 8.73
N THR A 98 -2.72 -8.07 9.09
CA THR A 98 -3.58 -7.33 8.17
C THR A 98 -3.50 -5.84 8.43
N ILE A 99 -3.53 -5.06 7.36
CA ILE A 99 -3.69 -3.60 7.38
C ILE A 99 -4.87 -3.21 6.48
N GLU A 100 -5.44 -2.05 6.72
CA GLU A 100 -6.49 -1.49 5.87
C GLU A 100 -5.92 -0.89 4.58
N GLU A 101 -6.75 -0.77 3.53
CA GLU A 101 -6.33 -0.14 2.27
C GLU A 101 -5.85 1.32 2.46
N ALA A 102 -6.49 2.06 3.36
CA ALA A 102 -6.08 3.42 3.70
C ALA A 102 -4.66 3.45 4.32
N GLU A 103 -4.30 2.44 5.11
CA GLU A 103 -2.98 2.32 5.73
C GLU A 103 -1.90 1.97 4.70
N LEU A 104 -2.22 1.18 3.66
CA LEU A 104 -1.30 0.92 2.54
C LEU A 104 -0.85 2.24 1.89
N LYS A 105 -1.76 3.20 1.69
CA LYS A 105 -1.43 4.51 1.10
C LYS A 105 -0.40 5.26 1.94
N ILE A 106 -0.48 5.15 3.26
CA ILE A 106 0.48 5.77 4.19
C ILE A 106 1.85 5.08 4.05
N VAL A 107 1.86 3.74 4.05
CA VAL A 107 3.10 2.96 3.85
C VAL A 107 3.76 3.31 2.51
N LEU A 108 3.00 3.36 1.42
CA LEU A 108 3.52 3.73 0.10
C LEU A 108 4.08 5.16 0.07
N ARG A 109 3.41 6.13 0.70
CA ARG A 109 3.93 7.50 0.81
C ARG A 109 5.27 7.54 1.56
N GLU A 110 5.41 6.76 2.62
CA GLU A 110 6.66 6.67 3.39
C GLU A 110 7.80 6.01 2.62
N ILE A 111 7.51 5.06 1.73
CA ILE A 111 8.51 4.45 0.84
C ILE A 111 8.89 5.45 -0.25
N LEU A 112 7.89 6.07 -0.87
CA LEU A 112 8.07 6.93 -2.02
C LEU A 112 8.74 8.24 -1.66
N LYS A 113 8.65 8.69 -0.38
CA LYS A 113 9.30 9.87 0.21
C LYS A 113 9.91 10.77 -0.86
N ILE A 114 9.05 11.42 -1.64
CA ILE A 114 9.49 12.51 -2.51
C ILE A 114 9.94 13.57 -1.51
N LYS A 115 11.25 13.60 -1.27
CA LYS A 115 11.80 14.50 -0.28
C LYS A 115 11.50 15.90 -0.81
N LYS A 116 11.05 16.82 0.05
CA LYS A 116 10.94 18.24 -0.33
C LYS A 116 12.23 18.76 -0.97
N SER A 117 13.39 18.20 -0.57
CA SER A 117 14.71 18.48 -1.16
C SER A 117 14.87 18.07 -2.62
N GLN A 118 14.07 17.12 -3.12
CA GLN A 118 14.03 16.77 -4.54
C GLN A 118 13.15 17.74 -5.34
N PHE A 119 12.24 18.46 -4.68
CA PHE A 119 11.33 19.42 -5.31
C PHE A 119 11.90 20.84 -5.33
N LEU A 120 12.75 21.20 -4.34
CA LEU A 120 13.39 22.50 -4.24
C LEU A 120 14.12 22.93 -5.53
N PRO A 121 14.97 22.07 -6.14
CA PRO A 121 15.70 22.46 -7.36
C PRO A 121 14.77 22.79 -8.53
N TYR A 122 13.63 22.09 -8.63
CA TYR A 122 12.64 22.36 -9.68
C TYR A 122 11.84 23.64 -9.40
N LEU A 123 11.58 23.96 -8.12
CA LEU A 123 10.97 25.23 -7.74
C LEU A 123 11.92 26.41 -7.95
N GLU A 124 13.20 26.27 -7.58
CA GLU A 124 14.23 27.29 -7.83
C GLU A 124 14.39 27.56 -9.33
N LEU A 125 14.48 26.49 -10.15
CA LEU A 125 14.50 26.61 -11.60
C LEU A 125 13.26 27.32 -12.13
N PHE A 126 12.08 26.94 -11.65
CA PHE A 126 10.82 27.57 -12.02
C PHE A 126 10.80 29.08 -11.71
N PHE A 127 11.26 29.50 -10.52
CA PHE A 127 11.35 30.90 -10.17
C PHE A 127 12.39 31.66 -11.01
N SER A 128 13.54 31.07 -11.31
CA SER A 128 14.54 31.72 -12.19
C SER A 128 14.01 31.98 -13.60
N VAL A 129 13.27 31.02 -14.19
CA VAL A 129 12.62 31.18 -15.50
C VAL A 129 11.53 32.25 -15.44
N LEU A 130 10.83 32.37 -14.31
CA LEU A 130 9.83 33.42 -14.12
C LEU A 130 10.47 34.81 -14.09
N GLU A 131 11.55 34.98 -13.33
CA GLU A 131 12.29 36.25 -13.22
C GLU A 131 12.86 36.73 -14.58
N GLU A 132 13.19 35.81 -15.48
CA GLU A 132 13.64 36.13 -16.85
C GLU A 132 12.49 36.49 -17.81
N SER A 133 11.23 36.19 -17.45
CA SER A 133 10.05 36.43 -18.29
C SER A 133 9.32 37.72 -17.90
N ASN A 134 9.66 38.82 -18.57
CA ASN A 134 9.18 40.16 -18.23
C ASN A 134 7.67 40.44 -18.42
N ASP A 135 6.89 39.58 -19.11
CA ASP A 135 5.49 39.89 -19.45
C ASP A 135 4.48 38.73 -19.26
N CYS A 136 4.93 37.52 -18.88
CA CYS A 136 4.04 36.34 -18.74
C CYS A 136 3.89 35.85 -17.29
N THR A 137 4.57 36.51 -16.36
CA THR A 137 4.67 36.13 -14.95
C THR A 137 3.37 36.33 -14.19
N GLU A 138 2.63 37.41 -14.44
CA GLU A 138 1.44 37.74 -13.65
C GLU A 138 0.25 36.80 -13.96
N ASP A 139 -0.02 36.49 -15.23
CA ASP A 139 -1.06 35.52 -15.62
C ASP A 139 -0.70 34.10 -15.14
N LEU A 140 0.59 33.72 -15.23
CA LEU A 140 1.03 32.43 -14.73
C LEU A 140 0.91 32.33 -13.20
N LEU A 141 1.30 33.37 -12.47
CA LEU A 141 1.17 33.44 -11.01
C LEU A 141 -0.30 33.40 -10.59
N GLN A 142 -1.18 34.11 -11.29
CA GLN A 142 -2.63 34.03 -11.02
C GLN A 142 -3.19 32.63 -11.28
N ARG A 143 -2.78 31.97 -12.36
CA ARG A 143 -3.17 30.58 -12.65
C ARG A 143 -2.65 29.61 -11.59
N LEU A 144 -1.42 29.79 -11.12
CA LEU A 144 -0.83 28.98 -10.04
C LEU A 144 -1.55 29.17 -8.70
N ILE A 145 -1.82 30.43 -8.32
CA ILE A 145 -2.60 30.75 -7.12
C ILE A 145 -3.97 30.10 -7.18
N LYS A 146 -4.64 30.18 -8.34
CA LYS A 146 -5.96 29.56 -8.55
C LYS A 146 -5.92 28.04 -8.43
N VAL A 147 -4.90 27.38 -8.99
CA VAL A 147 -4.71 25.93 -8.82
C VAL A 147 -4.47 25.58 -7.35
N LEU A 148 -3.60 26.31 -6.65
CA LEU A 148 -3.30 26.06 -5.25
C LEU A 148 -4.52 26.25 -4.35
N GLN A 149 -5.32 27.30 -4.57
CA GLN A 149 -6.57 27.54 -3.84
C GLN A 149 -7.57 26.40 -4.02
N ASN A 150 -7.80 25.95 -5.27
CA ASN A 150 -8.69 24.83 -5.54
C ASN A 150 -8.21 23.52 -4.89
N THR A 151 -6.89 23.31 -4.83
CA THR A 151 -6.31 22.10 -4.22
C THR A 151 -6.40 22.11 -2.69
N ILE A 152 -6.42 23.30 -2.06
CA ILE A 152 -6.63 23.47 -0.62
C ILE A 152 -8.10 23.25 -0.26
N ASP A 153 -9.03 23.76 -1.08
CA ASP A 153 -10.47 23.61 -0.86
C ASP A 153 -10.96 22.16 -1.03
N GLU A 154 -10.33 21.37 -1.92
CA GLU A 154 -10.65 19.94 -2.08
C GLU A 154 -10.11 19.04 -0.95
N ASN A 155 -9.08 19.47 -0.21
CA ASN A 155 -8.52 18.73 0.93
C ASN A 155 -9.02 19.25 2.30
N GLY A 156 -9.84 20.30 2.30
CA GLY A 156 -10.43 20.94 3.48
C GLY A 156 -11.87 20.52 3.80
N LYS A 157 -12.40 19.50 3.12
CA LYS A 157 -13.68 18.84 3.43
C LYS A 157 -13.48 17.39 3.82
#